data_AF-A0A452RA86-F1
#
_entry.id   AF-A0A452RA86-F1
#
_cell.length_a   1.000
_cell.length_b   1.000
_cell.length_c   1.000
_cell.angle_alpha   90.00
_cell.angle_beta   90.00
_cell.angle_gamma   90.00
#
_symmetry.space_group_name_H-M   'P 1'
#
loop_
_entity.id
_entity.type
_entity.pdbx_description
1 polymer ?
#
loop_
_entity_poly.entity_id
_entity_poly.type
_entity_poly.pdbx_seq_one_letter_code
_entity_poly.pdbx_strand_id
1 'polypeptide(L)'
;MLTKFETKSARVKGLSFHPKRPWILTSLHNGVIQLWDYRMCTLIDKFDEHDGPVRGIDFHKQQPLFVSGGDDYKIKVWNYKLRRCLFTLLGHLDYIRTTFFHHVSSNAGSDCRLILCGVFLSRCVWREVKVRCHFDELRNVLKH
;
A
#
# COMPACT_ATOMS: atom_id res chain seq x y z
N MET A 1 3.55 24.39 -17.72
CA MET A 1 3.40 24.84 -16.32
C MET A 1 3.39 23.61 -15.43
N LEU A 2 4.47 23.35 -14.69
CA LEU A 2 4.52 22.25 -13.73
C LEU A 2 3.77 22.71 -12.47
N THR A 3 2.67 22.05 -12.13
CA THR A 3 1.93 22.33 -10.89
C THR A 3 2.76 21.91 -9.69
N LYS A 4 3.22 22.88 -8.90
CA LYS A 4 4.02 22.67 -7.70
C LYS A 4 3.10 22.50 -6.49
N PHE A 5 3.14 21.34 -5.85
CA PHE A 5 2.43 21.06 -4.60
C PHE A 5 3.46 20.76 -3.51
N GLU A 6 3.47 21.57 -2.44
CA GLU A 6 4.41 21.44 -1.32
C GLU A 6 3.66 21.52 0.01
N THR A 7 3.94 20.57 0.90
CA THR A 7 3.39 20.55 2.25
C THR A 7 4.48 20.25 3.27
N LYS A 8 4.41 20.89 4.44
CA LYS A 8 5.30 20.59 5.56
C LYS A 8 4.84 19.30 6.22
N SER A 9 5.68 18.28 6.20
CA SER A 9 5.41 16.99 6.86
C SER A 9 6.71 16.39 7.41
N ALA A 10 6.58 15.33 8.21
CA ALA A 10 7.73 14.50 8.57
C ALA A 10 8.42 13.96 7.32
N ARG A 11 9.67 13.50 7.43
CA ARG A 11 10.43 12.99 6.28
C ARG A 11 9.62 11.94 5.51
N VAL A 12 9.30 12.24 4.25
CA VAL A 12 8.64 11.31 3.34
C VAL A 12 9.61 10.20 2.96
N LYS A 13 9.13 8.96 2.95
CA LYS A 13 9.93 7.75 2.68
C LYS A 13 9.49 7.06 1.39
N GLY A 14 8.20 7.12 1.07
CA GLY A 14 7.60 6.50 -0.10
C GLY A 14 6.50 7.36 -0.68
N LEU A 15 6.29 7.21 -1.99
CA LEU A 15 5.26 7.89 -2.76
C LEU A 15 4.66 6.89 -3.74
N SER A 16 3.33 6.92 -3.91
CA SER A 16 2.65 6.13 -4.95
C SER A 16 1.52 6.93 -5.58
N PHE A 17 1.47 6.92 -6.90
CA PHE A 17 0.42 7.60 -7.67
C PHE A 17 -0.77 6.67 -7.89
N HIS A 18 -1.97 7.19 -7.70
CA HIS A 18 -3.16 6.46 -8.08
C HIS A 18 -3.25 6.37 -9.62
N PRO A 19 -3.55 5.21 -10.21
CA PRO A 19 -3.51 5.00 -11.66
C PRO A 19 -4.54 5.81 -12.47
N LYS A 20 -5.66 6.21 -11.85
CA LYS A 20 -6.79 6.85 -12.54
C LYS A 20 -7.22 8.20 -11.98
N ARG A 21 -6.84 8.52 -10.75
CA ARG A 21 -7.34 9.68 -10.00
C ARG A 21 -6.15 10.59 -9.69
N PRO A 22 -6.35 11.91 -9.53
CA PRO A 22 -5.27 12.84 -9.20
C PRO A 22 -4.83 12.72 -7.73
N TRP A 23 -4.57 11.50 -7.29
CA TRP A 23 -4.25 11.18 -5.91
C TRP A 23 -2.83 10.67 -5.79
N ILE A 24 -2.19 11.07 -4.69
CA ILE A 24 -0.88 10.59 -4.30
C ILE A 24 -0.94 10.08 -2.87
N LEU A 25 -0.42 8.87 -2.65
CA LEU A 25 -0.12 8.36 -1.33
C LEU A 25 1.29 8.77 -0.95
N THR A 26 1.45 9.24 0.28
CA THR A 26 2.74 9.57 0.86
C THR A 26 2.92 8.78 2.15
N SER A 27 4.06 8.12 2.30
CA SER A 27 4.41 7.42 3.54
C SER A 27 5.45 8.20 4.30
N LEU A 28 5.23 8.39 5.59
CA LEU A 28 6.05 9.26 6.43
C LEU A 28 6.91 8.45 7.42
N HIS A 29 7.97 9.09 7.90
CA HIS A 29 8.88 8.50 8.88
C HIS A 29 8.24 8.27 10.26
N ASN A 30 7.16 8.98 10.59
CA ASN A 30 6.45 8.82 11.86
C ASN A 30 5.40 7.69 11.85
N GLY A 31 5.32 6.88 10.79
CA GLY A 31 4.34 5.80 10.64
C GLY A 31 3.03 6.19 9.97
N VAL A 32 2.82 7.49 9.79
CA VAL A 32 1.63 8.01 9.13
C VAL A 32 1.73 7.83 7.61
N ILE A 33 0.63 7.43 7.01
CA ILE A 33 0.40 7.47 5.57
C ILE A 33 -0.65 8.53 5.29
N GLN A 34 -0.41 9.36 4.28
CA GLN A 34 -1.35 10.41 3.88
C GLN A 34 -1.80 10.18 2.44
N LEU A 35 -3.07 10.42 2.19
CA LEU A 35 -3.66 10.44 0.85
C LEU A 35 -3.98 11.88 0.48
N TRP A 36 -3.41 12.37 -0.60
CA TRP A 36 -3.54 13.74 -1.05
C TRP A 36 -4.16 13.82 -2.44
N ASP A 37 -5.01 14.82 -2.66
CA ASP A 37 -5.35 15.29 -4.00
C ASP A 37 -4.33 16.36 -4.42
N TYR A 38 -3.49 16.05 -5.41
CA TYR A 38 -2.44 16.98 -5.84
C TYR A 38 -2.93 18.05 -6.80
N ARG A 39 -4.16 17.96 -7.33
CA ARG A 39 -4.77 19.03 -8.15
C ARG A 39 -5.45 20.06 -7.27
N MET A 40 -6.14 19.60 -6.23
CA MET A 40 -6.82 20.48 -5.27
C MET A 40 -5.91 20.91 -4.12
N CYS A 41 -4.73 20.30 -3.99
CA CYS A 41 -3.79 20.51 -2.89
C CYS A 41 -4.42 20.22 -1.52
N THR A 42 -5.28 19.19 -1.43
CA THR A 42 -6.04 18.85 -0.22
C THR A 42 -5.65 17.48 0.33
N LEU A 43 -5.59 17.38 1.67
CA LEU A 43 -5.44 16.11 2.36
C LEU A 43 -6.81 15.42 2.36
N ILE A 44 -6.89 14.25 1.74
CA ILE A 44 -8.11 13.46 1.67
C ILE A 44 -8.27 12.62 2.93
N ASP A 45 -7.21 11.89 3.31
CA ASP A 45 -7.24 10.93 4.42
C ASP A 45 -5.85 10.72 5.03
N LYS A 46 -5.85 10.23 6.27
CA LYS A 46 -4.67 9.87 7.06
C LYS A 46 -4.84 8.46 7.62
N PHE A 47 -3.81 7.62 7.50
CA PHE A 47 -3.77 6.27 8.05
C PHE A 47 -2.59 6.18 9.02
N ASP A 48 -2.85 5.83 10.28
CA ASP A 48 -1.93 5.98 11.40
C ASP A 48 -1.92 4.72 12.28
N GLU A 49 -1.65 3.57 11.66
CA GLU A 49 -1.67 2.25 12.32
C GLU A 49 -0.31 1.56 12.34
N HIS A 50 0.69 2.13 11.66
CA HIS A 50 2.05 1.60 11.66
C HIS A 50 2.82 2.18 12.83
N ASP A 51 3.55 1.33 13.54
CA ASP A 51 4.42 1.75 14.64
C ASP A 51 5.84 1.98 14.12
N GLY A 52 6.09 3.21 13.69
CA GLY A 52 7.38 3.62 13.13
C GLY A 52 7.38 3.73 11.59
N PRO A 53 8.55 3.98 10.98
CA PRO A 53 8.65 4.46 9.61
C PRO A 53 8.01 3.54 8.56
N VAL A 54 7.18 4.10 7.69
CA VAL A 54 6.61 3.37 6.54
C VAL A 54 7.43 3.64 5.29
N ARG A 55 8.06 2.60 4.72
CA ARG A 55 8.98 2.73 3.58
C ARG A 55 8.36 2.29 2.27
N GLY A 56 7.69 1.14 2.31
CA GLY A 56 6.98 0.60 1.15
C GLY A 56 5.56 1.13 1.11
N ILE A 57 5.13 1.63 -0.05
CA ILE A 57 3.73 1.96 -0.30
C ILE A 57 3.41 1.77 -1.78
N ASP A 58 2.27 1.15 -2.09
CA ASP A 58 1.83 0.95 -3.46
C ASP A 58 0.31 0.85 -3.61
N PHE A 59 -0.20 1.38 -4.72
CA PHE A 59 -1.61 1.34 -5.07
C PHE A 59 -1.94 0.11 -5.91
N HIS A 60 -3.09 -0.51 -5.63
CA HIS A 60 -3.63 -1.51 -6.54
C HIS A 60 -4.22 -0.84 -7.80
N LYS A 61 -3.98 -1.42 -8.98
CA LYS A 61 -4.36 -0.79 -10.25
C LYS A 61 -5.87 -0.75 -10.52
N GLN A 62 -6.62 -1.72 -9.98
CA GLN A 62 -8.03 -1.95 -10.34
C GLN A 62 -8.99 -1.88 -9.15
N GLN A 63 -8.53 -2.28 -7.98
CA GLN A 63 -9.34 -2.41 -6.77
C GLN A 63 -9.05 -1.24 -5.84
N PRO A 64 -9.97 -0.88 -4.93
CA PRO A 64 -9.79 0.24 -4.01
C PRO A 64 -8.83 -0.08 -2.86
N LEU A 65 -7.66 -0.64 -3.18
CA LEU A 65 -6.69 -1.16 -2.23
C LEU A 65 -5.35 -0.45 -2.38
N PHE A 66 -4.64 -0.34 -1.26
CA PHE A 66 -3.22 -0.04 -1.25
C PHE A 66 -2.51 -0.91 -0.21
N VAL A 67 -1.21 -1.09 -0.36
CA VAL A 67 -0.37 -1.81 0.60
C VAL A 67 0.66 -0.86 1.19
N SER A 68 1.01 -1.08 2.45
CA SER A 68 2.13 -0.42 3.10
C SER A 68 3.01 -1.40 3.86
N GLY A 69 4.30 -1.08 3.93
CA GLY A 69 5.30 -1.85 4.66
C GLY A 69 6.09 -0.94 5.60
N GLY A 70 6.12 -1.30 6.88
CA GLY A 70 6.74 -0.52 7.94
C GLY A 70 7.97 -1.15 8.56
N ASP A 71 8.67 -0.34 9.35
CA ASP A 71 9.73 -0.79 10.25
C ASP A 71 9.16 -1.58 11.46
N ASP A 72 7.84 -1.64 11.62
CA ASP A 72 7.12 -2.51 12.57
C ASP A 72 7.08 -3.98 12.16
N TYR A 73 7.77 -4.35 11.06
CA TYR A 73 7.81 -5.68 10.46
C TYR A 73 6.45 -6.17 9.94
N LYS A 74 5.48 -5.26 9.79
CA LYS A 74 4.12 -5.57 9.33
C LYS A 74 3.92 -5.07 7.91
N ILE A 75 3.29 -5.90 7.09
CA ILE A 75 2.70 -5.44 5.83
C ILE A 75 1.21 -5.26 6.05
N LYS A 76 0.69 -4.05 5.84
CA LYS A 76 -0.75 -3.76 5.99
C LYS A 76 -1.39 -3.55 4.63
N VAL A 77 -2.54 -4.17 4.42
CA VAL A 77 -3.39 -3.99 3.23
C VAL A 77 -4.59 -3.18 3.64
N TRP A 78 -4.82 -2.10 2.90
CA TRP A 78 -5.80 -1.08 3.23
C TRP A 78 -6.84 -0.97 2.15
N ASN A 79 -8.06 -0.61 2.56
CA ASN A 79 -9.08 -0.15 1.64
C ASN A 79 -9.28 1.36 1.82
N TYR A 80 -8.92 2.15 0.81
CA TYR A 80 -9.01 3.60 0.90
C TYR A 80 -10.45 4.13 0.77
N LYS A 81 -11.41 3.34 0.28
CA LYS A 81 -12.83 3.71 0.29
C LYS A 81 -13.47 3.50 1.65
N LEU A 82 -13.15 2.36 2.29
CA LEU A 82 -13.65 2.02 3.63
C LEU A 82 -12.82 2.67 4.75
N ARG A 83 -11.71 3.33 4.41
CA ARG A 83 -10.81 4.02 5.34
C ARG A 83 -10.30 3.13 6.49
N ARG A 84 -10.10 1.84 6.22
CA ARG A 84 -9.68 0.87 7.23
C ARG A 84 -8.60 -0.07 6.72
N CYS A 85 -7.78 -0.54 7.65
CA CYS A 85 -6.88 -1.68 7.43
C CYS A 85 -7.74 -2.94 7.28
N LEU A 86 -7.60 -3.68 6.18
CA LEU A 86 -8.28 -4.94 5.96
C LEU A 86 -7.49 -6.09 6.58
N PHE A 87 -6.19 -6.15 6.31
CA PHE A 87 -5.34 -7.26 6.71
C PHE A 87 -3.99 -6.74 7.18
N THR A 88 -3.45 -7.36 8.23
CA THR A 88 -2.06 -7.20 8.65
C THR A 88 -1.37 -8.54 8.43
N LEU A 89 -0.38 -8.56 7.54
CA LEU A 89 0.44 -9.73 7.26
C LEU A 89 1.65 -9.70 8.17
N LEU A 90 1.80 -10.77 8.94
CA LEU A 90 2.89 -11.01 9.88
C LEU A 90 3.78 -12.13 9.35
N GLY A 91 5.08 -12.07 9.61
CA GLY A 91 6.03 -13.11 9.23
C GLY A 91 7.41 -12.60 8.83
N HIS A 92 7.54 -11.29 8.58
CA HIS A 92 8.84 -10.66 8.45
C HIS A 92 9.47 -10.47 9.83
N LEU A 93 10.78 -10.72 9.92
CA LEU A 93 11.57 -10.60 11.15
C LEU A 93 12.48 -9.36 11.13
N ASP A 94 12.40 -8.54 10.08
CA ASP A 94 13.22 -7.35 9.87
C ASP A 94 12.43 -6.32 9.04
N TYR A 95 12.96 -5.10 8.95
CA TYR A 95 12.32 -3.93 8.35
C TYR A 95 11.87 -4.19 6.91
N ILE A 96 10.63 -3.79 6.63
CA ILE A 96 10.06 -3.91 5.29
C ILE A 96 10.46 -2.68 4.49
N ARG A 97 11.43 -2.85 3.58
CA ARG A 97 11.98 -1.74 2.79
C ARG A 97 11.09 -1.34 1.63
N THR A 98 10.45 -2.31 0.99
CA THR A 98 9.67 -2.14 -0.23
C THR A 98 8.47 -3.08 -0.21
N THR A 99 7.38 -2.63 -0.82
CA THR A 99 6.16 -3.40 -1.03
C THR A 99 5.57 -2.96 -2.35
N PHE A 100 5.10 -3.90 -3.16
CA PHE A 100 4.36 -3.58 -4.39
C PHE A 100 3.35 -4.66 -4.72
N PHE A 101 2.30 -4.28 -5.44
CA PHE A 101 1.38 -5.22 -6.03
C PHE A 101 1.93 -5.76 -7.35
N HIS A 102 1.96 -7.07 -7.48
CA HIS A 102 2.24 -7.69 -8.76
C HIS A 102 1.11 -7.40 -9.75
N HIS A 103 1.50 -7.08 -10.98
CA HIS A 103 0.58 -6.87 -12.08
C HIS A 103 0.68 -8.06 -13.03
N VAL A 104 -0.11 -9.11 -12.80
CA VAL A 104 -0.26 -10.15 -13.84
C VAL A 104 -1.19 -9.56 -14.91
N SER A 105 -0.69 -9.30 -16.12
CA SER A 105 -1.54 -9.11 -17.29
C SER A 105 -1.99 -10.48 -17.77
N SER A 106 -2.95 -11.10 -17.09
CA SER A 106 -3.45 -12.42 -17.52
C SER A 106 -4.54 -12.21 -18.58
N ASN A 107 -4.24 -12.58 -19.83
CA ASN A 107 -5.23 -12.91 -20.87
C ASN A 107 -6.04 -14.19 -20.53
N ALA A 108 -6.33 -14.42 -19.26
CA ALA A 108 -7.11 -15.54 -18.77
C ALA A 108 -7.83 -15.08 -17.49
N GLY A 109 -9.12 -15.42 -17.40
CA GLY A 109 -10.10 -14.76 -16.56
C GLY A 109 -9.77 -14.66 -15.06
N SER A 110 -10.29 -13.57 -14.47
CA SER A 110 -10.83 -13.47 -13.11
C SER A 110 -9.96 -13.77 -11.88
N ASP A 111 -8.65 -13.97 -12.01
CA ASP A 111 -7.78 -14.16 -10.84
C ASP A 111 -6.98 -12.88 -10.51
N CYS A 112 -7.56 -11.98 -9.71
CA CYS A 112 -6.80 -10.91 -9.04
C CYS A 112 -5.88 -11.52 -7.98
N ARG A 113 -4.71 -12.03 -8.38
CA ARG A 113 -3.70 -12.53 -7.44
C ARG A 113 -2.94 -11.34 -6.86
N LEU A 114 -3.19 -11.03 -5.59
CA LEU A 114 -2.36 -10.14 -4.79
C LEU A 114 -1.03 -10.87 -4.51
N ILE A 115 -0.08 -10.80 -5.44
CA ILE A 115 1.30 -11.17 -5.14
C ILE A 115 1.95 -9.88 -4.62
N LEU A 116 2.13 -9.80 -3.31
CA LEU A 116 2.93 -8.75 -2.68
C LEU A 116 4.39 -9.14 -2.82
N CYS A 117 5.20 -8.29 -3.44
CA CYS A 117 6.56 -8.66 -3.77
C CYS A 117 7.61 -7.70 -3.17
N GLY A 118 8.71 -8.32 -2.72
CA GLY A 118 10.05 -7.74 -2.55
C GLY A 118 10.36 -7.02 -1.24
N VAL A 119 10.95 -7.73 -0.26
CA VAL A 119 11.78 -7.14 0.81
C VAL A 119 13.26 -7.42 0.46
N PHE A 120 14.08 -6.38 0.31
CA PHE A 120 15.54 -6.53 0.24
C PHE A 120 16.10 -6.71 1.67
N LEU A 121 16.31 -7.96 2.08
CA LEU A 121 17.28 -8.33 3.11
C LEU A 121 18.58 -8.75 2.42
N SER A 122 19.74 -8.51 3.03
CA SER A 122 21.06 -8.82 2.44
C SER A 122 21.32 -10.33 2.20
N ARG A 123 20.32 -11.19 2.44
CA ARG A 123 20.23 -12.57 1.97
C ARG A 123 18.83 -12.77 1.39
N CYS A 124 18.75 -12.91 0.08
CA CYS A 124 17.50 -13.17 -0.66
C CYS A 124 16.83 -14.45 -0.15
N VAL A 125 15.70 -14.31 0.55
CA VAL A 125 14.71 -15.38 0.65
C VAL A 125 13.40 -14.80 0.14
N TRP A 126 13.08 -15.15 -1.10
CA TRP A 126 11.71 -15.08 -1.60
C TRP A 126 10.87 -16.04 -0.76
N ARG A 127 10.03 -15.49 0.12
CA ARG A 127 8.84 -16.22 0.56
C ARG A 127 7.66 -15.59 -0.18
N GLU A 128 7.13 -16.32 -1.15
CA GLU A 128 5.80 -16.07 -1.68
C GLU A 128 4.86 -16.27 -0.50
N VAL A 129 4.52 -15.18 0.21
CA VAL A 129 3.33 -15.19 1.05
C VAL A 129 2.19 -15.16 0.07
N LYS A 130 1.86 -16.35 -0.46
CA LYS A 130 0.62 -16.59 -1.17
C LYS A 130 -0.44 -16.41 -0.10
N VAL A 131 -0.87 -15.17 0.07
CA VAL A 131 -2.09 -14.89 0.81
C VAL A 131 -3.16 -15.53 -0.06
N ARG A 132 -3.42 -16.82 0.17
CA ARG A 132 -4.75 -17.40 0.04
C ARG A 132 -5.58 -16.65 1.07
N CYS A 133 -5.85 -15.36 0.82
CA CYS A 133 -7.08 -14.78 1.30
C CYS A 133 -8.13 -15.77 0.81
N HIS A 134 -8.87 -16.39 1.71
CA HIS A 134 -10.08 -17.09 1.31
C HIS A 134 -10.82 -16.12 0.40
N PHE A 135 -10.92 -16.46 -0.88
CA PHE A 135 -11.45 -15.58 -1.92
C PHE A 135 -12.89 -15.15 -1.58
N ASP A 136 -13.53 -15.91 -0.69
CA ASP A 136 -14.85 -15.66 -0.11
C ASP A 136 -14.90 -14.44 0.82
N GLU A 137 -13.88 -14.15 1.63
CA GLU A 137 -13.87 -12.98 2.51
C GLU A 137 -13.65 -11.67 1.71
N LEU A 138 -12.77 -11.69 0.70
CA LEU A 138 -12.57 -10.54 -0.19
C LEU A 138 -13.80 -10.28 -1.07
N ARG A 139 -14.50 -11.32 -1.52
CA ARG A 139 -15.79 -11.16 -2.23
C ARG A 139 -16.87 -10.55 -1.35
N ASN A 140 -16.95 -10.93 -0.07
CA ASN A 140 -17.97 -10.39 0.83
C ASN A 140 -17.68 -8.95 1.26
N VAL A 141 -16.41 -8.56 1.42
CA VAL A 141 -16.04 -7.19 1.80
C VAL A 141 -16.13 -6.19 0.63
N LEU A 142 -16.05 -6.65 -0.63
CA LEU A 142 -16.13 -5.80 -1.83
C LEU A 142 -17.53 -5.78 -2.48
N LYS A 143 -18.53 -6.46 -1.91
CA LYS A 143 -19.91 -6.55 -2.43
C LYS A 143 -20.93 -5.63 -1.73
N HIS A 144 -20.50 -4.75 -0.83
CA HIS A 144 -21.35 -3.73 -0.21
C HIS A 144 -20.82 -2.33 -0.49
#